data_AF-A0A498Q989-F1
#
_entry.id   AF-A0A498Q989-F1
#
_cell.length_a   1.000
_cell.length_b   1.000
_cell.length_c   1.000
_cell.angle_alpha   90.00
_cell.angle_beta   90.00
_cell.angle_gamma   90.00
#
_symmetry.space_group_name_H-M   'P 1'
#
loop_
_entity.id
_entity.type
_entity.pdbx_description
1 polymer ?
#
loop_
_entity_poly.entity_id
_entity_poly.type
_entity_poly.pdbx_seq_one_letter_code
_entity_poly.pdbx_strand_id
1 'polypeptide(L)'
;MSEHPALPVSIGAVGIVDVLRILLSNPAVWEKTAVIVNYDENGGFFDHVTPPTPPPGTPGEYVTVPDINAVPGSGGIRGPIGSGFRTPCIVISPYSRGPLMVHDTIDHTSTLKLISARFGVPVPNLSAWRNGVVGDMTSTFNFAVPPNPSKPNSSFGTDAFSLSGCVCAEYAGARNGSARAFPAGPVMSKGRFKVEPGTADCHRSD
;
A
#
# COMPACT_ATOMS: atom_id res chain seq x y z
N MET A 1 4.29 2.27 -7.18
CA MET A 1 5.03 1.67 -6.04
C MET A 1 4.35 0.35 -5.77
N SER A 2 5.07 -0.77 -5.85
CA SER A 2 4.48 -2.10 -5.68
C SER A 2 5.49 -3.03 -5.04
N GLU A 3 5.03 -3.88 -4.13
CA GLU A 3 5.77 -4.99 -3.53
C GLU A 3 5.22 -6.35 -4.02
N HIS A 4 4.44 -6.34 -5.12
CA HIS A 4 3.83 -7.54 -5.68
C HIS A 4 4.91 -8.56 -6.06
N PRO A 5 4.67 -9.87 -5.84
CA PRO A 5 5.54 -10.94 -6.30
C PRO A 5 5.95 -10.78 -7.77
N ALA A 6 7.16 -11.26 -8.09
CA ALA A 6 7.96 -10.99 -9.30
C ALA A 6 8.87 -9.75 -9.23
N LEU A 7 8.76 -8.92 -8.18
CA LEU A 7 9.72 -7.86 -7.87
C LEU A 7 10.22 -7.95 -6.41
N PRO A 8 11.46 -7.53 -6.10
CA PRO A 8 11.93 -7.41 -4.72
C PRO A 8 11.07 -6.40 -3.92
N VAL A 9 10.67 -6.79 -2.71
CA VAL A 9 9.91 -5.93 -1.76
C VAL A 9 10.63 -4.61 -1.46
N SER A 10 11.97 -4.60 -1.55
CA SER A 10 12.79 -3.41 -1.33
C SER A 10 12.44 -2.27 -2.29
N ILE A 11 11.97 -2.57 -3.51
CA ILE A 11 11.59 -1.53 -4.49
C ILE A 11 10.37 -0.73 -3.99
N GLY A 12 9.36 -1.42 -3.44
CA GLY A 12 8.21 -0.74 -2.84
C GLY A 12 8.59 0.05 -1.59
N ALA A 13 9.41 -0.54 -0.71
CA ALA A 13 9.91 0.11 0.48
C ALA A 13 10.70 1.41 0.17
N VAL A 14 11.58 1.39 -0.84
CA VAL A 14 12.29 2.59 -1.31
C VAL A 14 11.29 3.66 -1.76
N GLY A 15 10.26 3.27 -2.49
CA GLY A 15 9.21 4.19 -2.91
C GLY A 15 8.49 4.86 -1.73
N ILE A 16 8.10 4.09 -0.71
CA ILE A 16 7.47 4.61 0.51
C ILE A 16 8.40 5.64 1.18
N VAL A 17 9.68 5.31 1.31
CA VAL A 17 10.68 6.20 1.91
C VAL A 17 10.85 7.48 1.10
N ASP A 18 10.85 7.42 -0.23
CA ASP A 18 10.99 8.60 -1.08
C ASP A 18 9.77 9.54 -0.97
N VAL A 19 8.55 9.00 -0.92
CA VAL A 19 7.35 9.80 -0.64
C VAL A 19 7.46 10.49 0.71
N LEU A 20 7.89 9.77 1.75
CA LEU A 20 8.09 10.35 3.08
C LEU A 20 9.17 11.43 3.06
N ARG A 21 10.29 11.23 2.37
CA ARG A 21 11.35 12.25 2.23
C ARG A 21 10.83 13.52 1.56
N ILE A 22 10.02 13.39 0.51
CA ILE A 22 9.40 14.52 -0.18
C ILE A 22 8.49 15.29 0.79
N LEU A 23 7.61 14.59 1.51
CA LEU A 23 6.70 15.23 2.48
C LEU A 23 7.47 15.90 3.64
N LEU A 24 8.51 15.24 4.15
CA LEU A 24 9.38 15.77 5.22
C LEU A 24 10.28 16.92 4.75
N SER A 25 10.42 17.16 3.44
CA SER A 25 11.22 18.28 2.91
C SER A 25 10.53 19.63 3.14
N ASN A 26 9.21 19.65 3.31
CA ASN A 26 8.42 20.85 3.58
C ASN A 26 7.71 20.75 4.95
N PRO A 27 8.26 21.37 6.01
CA PRO A 27 7.67 21.30 7.35
C PRO A 27 6.22 21.78 7.42
N ALA A 28 5.86 22.83 6.67
CA ALA A 28 4.51 23.39 6.68
C ALA A 28 3.45 22.43 6.11
N VAL A 29 3.87 21.53 5.20
CA VAL A 29 3.02 20.44 4.69
C VAL A 29 3.01 19.27 5.67
N TRP A 30 4.19 18.86 6.14
CA TRP A 30 4.33 17.70 7.02
C TRP A 30 3.50 17.82 8.30
N GLU A 31 3.48 19.00 8.92
CA GLU A 31 2.72 19.31 10.15
C GLU A 31 1.22 19.01 10.05
N LYS A 32 0.68 18.89 8.84
CA LYS A 32 -0.75 18.70 8.56
C LYS A 32 -1.04 17.42 7.78
N THR A 33 -0.04 16.53 7.67
CA THR A 33 -0.11 15.33 6.83
C THR A 33 -0.32 14.06 7.65
N ALA A 34 -1.11 13.14 7.09
CA ALA A 34 -1.12 11.73 7.47
C ALA A 34 -0.84 10.89 6.22
N VAL A 35 0.17 10.02 6.30
CA VAL A 35 0.47 9.03 5.26
C VAL A 35 -0.07 7.69 5.72
N ILE A 36 -0.97 7.11 4.92
CA ILE A 36 -1.57 5.81 5.17
C ILE A 36 -1.02 4.85 4.12
N VAL A 37 -0.26 3.86 4.55
CA VAL A 37 0.26 2.79 3.70
C VAL A 37 -0.63 1.58 3.87
N ASN A 38 -1.43 1.30 2.85
CA ASN A 38 -2.30 0.12 2.77
C ASN A 38 -1.75 -0.83 1.70
N TYR A 39 -1.93 -2.13 1.93
CA TYR A 39 -1.69 -3.18 0.95
C TYR A 39 -3.02 -3.66 0.41
N ASP A 40 -3.15 -3.82 -0.90
CA ASP A 40 -4.41 -4.17 -1.55
C ASP A 40 -4.82 -5.63 -1.33
N GLU A 41 -3.85 -6.52 -1.08
CA GLU A 41 -4.07 -7.94 -0.81
C GLU A 41 -2.93 -8.54 0.05
N ASN A 42 -3.07 -9.82 0.45
CA ASN A 42 -2.19 -10.50 1.41
C ASN A 42 -1.07 -11.37 0.79
N GLY A 43 -0.85 -11.27 -0.52
CA GLY A 43 0.06 -12.07 -1.33
C GLY A 43 -0.36 -13.53 -1.54
N GLY A 44 -1.57 -13.90 -1.10
CA GLY A 44 -1.98 -15.31 -0.98
C GLY A 44 -1.29 -16.09 0.15
N PHE A 45 -0.55 -15.41 1.03
CA PHE A 45 0.09 -16.04 2.18
C PHE A 45 -0.93 -16.40 3.26
N PHE A 46 -0.61 -17.44 4.04
CA PHE A 46 -1.47 -17.87 5.15
C PHE A 46 -1.56 -16.80 6.25
N ASP A 47 -2.78 -16.50 6.68
CA ASP A 47 -3.08 -15.78 7.92
C ASP A 47 -3.91 -16.69 8.85
N HIS A 48 -3.57 -16.69 10.14
CA HIS A 48 -4.24 -17.48 11.16
C HIS A 48 -5.57 -16.88 11.63
N VAL A 49 -5.80 -15.58 11.41
CA VAL A 49 -7.01 -14.89 11.89
C VAL A 49 -8.13 -15.06 10.87
N THR A 50 -9.23 -15.66 11.32
CA THR A 50 -10.46 -15.73 10.53
C THR A 50 -11.05 -14.33 10.39
N PRO A 51 -11.34 -13.87 9.16
CA PRO A 51 -11.82 -12.52 8.96
C PRO A 51 -13.29 -12.34 9.38
N PRO A 52 -13.68 -11.15 9.86
CA PRO A 52 -15.08 -10.82 10.08
C PRO A 52 -15.89 -11.07 8.80
N THR A 53 -16.91 -11.92 8.94
CA THR A 53 -17.73 -12.37 7.83
C THR A 53 -19.19 -12.03 8.10
N PRO A 54 -19.89 -11.38 7.17
CA PRO A 54 -21.30 -11.03 7.33
C PRO A 54 -22.18 -12.30 7.41
N PRO A 55 -23.28 -12.27 8.18
CA PRO A 55 -24.27 -13.34 8.15
C PRO A 55 -24.93 -13.51 6.77
N PRO A 56 -25.37 -14.73 6.39
CA PRO A 56 -26.11 -14.97 5.15
C PRO A 56 -27.27 -13.99 4.92
N GLY A 57 -27.33 -13.44 3.71
CA GLY A 57 -28.39 -12.50 3.31
C GLY A 57 -28.17 -11.05 3.74
N THR A 58 -27.03 -10.72 4.35
CA THR A 58 -26.70 -9.33 4.70
C THR A 58 -26.68 -8.44 3.45
N PRO A 59 -27.53 -7.39 3.37
CA PRO A 59 -27.61 -6.54 2.18
C PRO A 59 -26.28 -5.83 1.88
N GLY A 60 -25.87 -5.84 0.61
CA GLY A 60 -24.66 -5.17 0.13
C GLY A 60 -23.35 -5.88 0.47
N GLU A 61 -23.40 -7.07 1.08
CA GLU A 61 -22.22 -7.79 1.57
C GLU A 61 -22.04 -9.19 0.94
N TYR A 62 -22.74 -9.44 -0.16
CA TYR A 62 -22.72 -10.71 -0.89
C TYR A 62 -22.54 -10.46 -2.39
N VAL A 63 -21.94 -11.42 -3.09
CA VAL A 63 -21.79 -11.34 -4.54
C VAL A 63 -23.15 -11.56 -5.22
N THR A 64 -23.72 -10.49 -5.75
CA THR A 64 -25.08 -10.47 -6.33
C THR A 64 -25.12 -10.42 -7.86
N VAL A 65 -23.98 -10.50 -8.55
CA VAL A 65 -23.94 -10.38 -10.02
C VAL A 65 -24.84 -11.43 -10.69
N PRO A 66 -25.75 -11.03 -11.60
CA PRO A 66 -26.82 -11.90 -12.08
C PRO A 66 -26.28 -13.08 -12.91
N ASP A 67 -25.21 -12.85 -13.64
CA ASP A 67 -24.57 -13.75 -14.59
C ASP A 67 -23.38 -14.54 -14.00
N ILE A 68 -23.27 -14.66 -12.67
CA ILE A 68 -22.13 -15.35 -12.05
C ILE A 68 -21.93 -16.78 -12.59
N ASN A 69 -23.03 -17.47 -12.95
CA ASN A 69 -23.00 -18.82 -13.52
C ASN A 69 -22.40 -18.86 -14.93
N ALA A 70 -22.35 -17.73 -15.63
CA ALA A 70 -21.75 -17.62 -16.96
C ALA A 70 -20.24 -17.33 -16.91
N VAL A 71 -19.67 -16.99 -15.73
CA VAL A 71 -18.25 -16.70 -15.56
C VAL A 71 -17.48 -18.01 -15.31
N PRO A 72 -16.61 -18.45 -16.24
CA PRO A 72 -15.81 -19.66 -16.03
C PRO A 72 -14.94 -19.55 -14.78
N GLY A 73 -14.97 -20.59 -13.94
CA GLY A 73 -14.21 -20.63 -12.68
C GLY A 73 -14.92 -20.03 -11.46
N SER A 74 -16.10 -19.41 -11.61
CA SER A 74 -16.85 -18.85 -10.47
C SER A 74 -17.50 -19.91 -9.57
N GLY A 75 -17.78 -21.10 -10.13
CA GLY A 75 -18.55 -22.15 -9.46
C GLY A 75 -19.99 -21.74 -9.09
N GLY A 76 -20.49 -20.61 -9.60
CA GLY A 76 -21.77 -20.03 -9.18
C GLY A 76 -21.78 -19.54 -7.72
N ILE A 77 -20.61 -19.38 -7.09
CA ILE A 77 -20.49 -19.09 -5.66
C ILE A 77 -20.90 -17.65 -5.37
N ARG A 78 -21.99 -17.48 -4.63
CA ARG A 78 -22.50 -16.19 -4.14
C ARG A 78 -22.14 -15.98 -2.67
N GLY A 79 -20.84 -16.07 -2.39
CA GLY A 79 -20.31 -15.97 -1.04
C GLY A 79 -20.39 -14.55 -0.47
N PRO A 80 -20.15 -14.42 0.85
CA PRO A 80 -19.94 -13.13 1.48
C PRO A 80 -18.72 -12.43 0.88
N ILE A 81 -18.78 -11.10 0.76
CA ILE A 81 -17.63 -10.27 0.39
C ILE A 81 -16.68 -10.17 1.60
N GLY A 82 -17.22 -9.78 2.77
CA GLY A 82 -16.49 -9.71 4.03
C GLY A 82 -15.30 -8.74 4.01
N SER A 83 -14.49 -8.79 5.06
CA SER A 83 -13.26 -7.98 5.16
C SER A 83 -12.06 -8.62 4.45
N GLY A 84 -12.12 -9.91 4.10
CA GLY A 84 -10.99 -10.63 3.50
C GLY A 84 -9.82 -10.86 4.47
N PHE A 85 -8.70 -11.39 3.97
CA PHE A 85 -7.49 -11.61 4.79
C PHE A 85 -6.92 -10.29 5.31
N ARG A 86 -6.21 -10.33 6.45
CA ARG A 86 -5.58 -9.12 6.97
C ARG A 86 -4.43 -8.70 6.06
N THR A 87 -4.32 -7.41 5.87
CA THR A 87 -3.20 -6.76 5.20
C THR A 87 -2.54 -5.77 6.17
N PRO A 88 -1.23 -5.52 6.05
CA PRO A 88 -0.60 -4.49 6.87
C PRO A 88 -1.21 -3.11 6.60
N CYS A 89 -1.34 -2.31 7.64
CA CYS A 89 -1.71 -0.91 7.55
C CYS A 89 -0.78 -0.08 8.44
N ILE A 90 -0.15 0.95 7.89
CA ILE A 90 0.77 1.82 8.63
C ILE A 90 0.28 3.27 8.49
N VAL A 91 0.11 3.96 9.62
CA VAL A 91 -0.27 5.38 9.68
C VAL A 91 0.89 6.20 10.22
N ILE A 92 1.44 7.07 9.38
CA ILE A 92 2.61 7.89 9.68
C ILE A 92 2.18 9.36 9.67
N SER A 93 2.25 10.00 10.84
CA SER A 93 1.80 11.39 11.00
C SER A 93 2.46 12.05 12.22
N PRO A 94 2.60 13.38 12.26
CA PRO A 94 2.91 14.11 13.50
C PRO A 94 1.95 13.82 14.65
N TYR A 95 0.75 13.32 14.35
CA TYR A 95 -0.32 13.01 15.30
C TYR A 95 -0.36 11.54 15.72
N SER A 96 0.45 10.63 15.14
CA SER A 96 0.41 9.18 15.45
C SER A 96 1.55 8.72 16.39
N ARG A 97 2.11 9.61 17.23
CA ARG A 97 3.36 9.35 17.96
C ARG A 97 3.25 8.34 19.10
N GLY A 98 4.15 7.34 19.04
CA GLY A 98 4.42 6.29 20.03
C GLY A 98 4.73 4.96 19.31
N PRO A 99 5.16 3.88 19.99
CA PRO A 99 4.90 2.53 19.51
C PRO A 99 3.40 2.25 19.68
N LEU A 100 2.56 2.96 18.91
CA LEU A 100 1.11 2.79 18.95
C LEU A 100 0.74 1.62 18.05
N MET A 101 0.25 0.55 18.68
CA MET A 101 -0.40 -0.56 17.99
C MET A 101 -1.90 -0.41 18.20
N VAL A 102 -2.63 -0.19 17.12
CA VAL A 102 -4.10 -0.15 17.15
C VAL A 102 -4.62 -1.54 16.85
N HIS A 103 -5.50 -2.04 17.72
CA HIS A 103 -6.09 -3.38 17.63
C HIS A 103 -7.56 -3.36 17.17
N ASP A 104 -8.06 -2.19 16.76
CA ASP A 104 -9.41 -2.05 16.22
C ASP A 104 -9.56 -2.88 14.95
N THR A 105 -10.78 -3.36 14.71
CA THR A 105 -11.11 -4.01 13.43
C THR A 105 -11.20 -2.94 12.34
N ILE A 106 -10.25 -2.92 11.43
CA ILE A 106 -10.10 -1.93 10.36
C ILE A 106 -9.98 -2.67 9.03
N ASP A 107 -10.62 -2.15 7.99
CA ASP A 107 -10.45 -2.60 6.60
C ASP A 107 -10.17 -1.40 5.66
N HIS A 108 -10.07 -1.64 4.35
CA HIS A 108 -9.85 -0.56 3.38
C HIS A 108 -10.95 0.52 3.38
N THR A 109 -12.18 0.18 3.77
CA THR A 109 -13.27 1.15 3.86
C THR A 109 -13.13 2.08 5.06
N SER A 110 -12.36 1.70 6.08
CA SER A 110 -12.04 2.56 7.22
C SER A 110 -11.30 3.84 6.80
N THR A 111 -10.56 3.84 5.68
CA THR A 111 -9.99 5.07 5.12
C THR A 111 -11.08 6.04 4.64
N LEU A 112 -12.17 5.53 4.08
CA LEU A 112 -13.34 6.36 3.71
C LEU A 112 -14.03 6.90 4.96
N LYS A 113 -14.15 6.09 6.01
CA LYS A 113 -14.70 6.53 7.31
C LYS A 113 -13.81 7.60 7.96
N LEU A 114 -12.49 7.51 7.85
CA LEU A 114 -11.58 8.55 8.34
C LEU A 114 -11.79 9.88 7.62
N ILE A 115 -11.87 9.84 6.28
CA ILE A 115 -12.17 11.03 5.45
C ILE A 115 -13.53 11.61 5.84
N SER A 116 -14.54 10.75 6.03
CA SER A 116 -15.87 11.15 6.48
C SER A 116 -15.84 11.83 7.85
N ALA A 117 -15.17 11.23 8.83
CA ALA A 117 -15.02 11.77 10.18
C ALA A 117 -14.25 13.10 10.18
N ARG A 118 -13.24 13.24 9.32
CA ARG A 118 -12.42 14.46 9.24
C ARG A 118 -13.11 15.62 8.53
N PHE A 119 -13.82 15.35 7.44
CA PHE A 119 -14.33 16.38 6.53
C PHE A 119 -15.86 16.48 6.48
N GLY A 120 -16.59 15.60 7.17
CA GLY A 120 -18.05 15.55 7.14
C GLY A 120 -18.64 15.07 5.81
N VAL A 121 -17.86 14.34 5.00
CA VAL A 121 -18.29 13.84 3.69
C VAL A 121 -19.03 12.50 3.86
N PRO A 122 -20.26 12.33 3.34
CA PRO A 122 -20.98 11.06 3.48
C PRO A 122 -20.38 9.95 2.61
N VAL A 123 -20.48 8.70 3.08
CA VAL A 123 -20.07 7.49 2.34
C VAL A 123 -21.30 6.61 2.09
N PRO A 124 -22.16 6.94 1.11
CA PRO A 124 -23.46 6.30 0.92
C PRO A 124 -23.37 4.82 0.49
N ASN A 125 -22.23 4.41 -0.07
CA ASN A 125 -22.01 3.05 -0.56
C ASN A 125 -21.47 2.10 0.52
N LEU A 126 -21.28 2.57 1.76
CA LEU A 126 -20.87 1.72 2.86
C LEU A 126 -22.10 0.98 3.40
N SER A 127 -22.06 -0.36 3.42
CA SER A 127 -23.19 -1.14 3.93
C SER A 127 -23.41 -0.89 5.42
N ALA A 128 -24.65 -1.09 5.88
CA ALA A 128 -24.99 -0.97 7.30
C ALA A 128 -24.17 -1.93 8.17
N TRP A 129 -23.94 -3.15 7.69
CA TRP A 129 -23.13 -4.15 8.40
C TRP A 129 -21.68 -3.70 8.50
N ARG A 130 -21.05 -3.28 7.38
CA ARG A 130 -19.66 -2.81 7.38
C ARG A 130 -19.50 -1.65 8.36
N ASN A 131 -20.41 -0.68 8.30
CA ASN A 131 -20.35 0.50 9.13
C ASN A 131 -20.43 0.18 10.64
N GLY A 132 -21.13 -0.89 11.03
CA GLY A 132 -21.24 -1.36 12.41
C GLY A 132 -20.10 -2.28 12.87
N VAL A 133 -19.29 -2.82 11.96
CA VAL A 133 -18.22 -3.78 12.27
C VAL A 133 -16.83 -3.15 12.23
N VAL A 134 -16.55 -2.27 11.26
CA VAL A 134 -15.20 -1.69 11.06
C VAL A 134 -15.09 -0.30 11.67
N GLY A 135 -13.93 0.00 12.26
CA GLY A 135 -13.58 1.31 12.82
C GLY A 135 -13.32 2.37 11.75
N ASP A 136 -13.17 3.63 12.19
CA ASP A 136 -12.94 4.80 11.32
C ASP A 136 -11.47 5.27 11.26
N MET A 137 -10.54 4.48 11.80
CA MET A 137 -9.11 4.79 11.95
C MET A 137 -8.77 6.00 12.82
N THR A 138 -9.73 6.67 13.46
CA THR A 138 -9.43 7.87 14.27
C THR A 138 -8.54 7.54 15.48
N SER A 139 -8.64 6.32 16.01
CA SER A 139 -7.80 5.77 17.08
C SER A 139 -6.31 5.64 16.72
N THR A 140 -5.96 5.73 15.43
CA THR A 140 -4.55 5.75 14.96
C THR A 140 -3.86 7.10 15.23
N PHE A 141 -4.62 8.10 15.68
CA PHE A 141 -4.13 9.44 16.00
C PHE A 141 -4.36 9.78 17.47
N ASN A 142 -3.38 10.46 18.07
CA ASN A 142 -3.49 11.04 19.40
C ASN A 142 -3.60 12.57 19.30
N PHE A 143 -4.83 13.07 19.20
CA PHE A 143 -5.11 14.51 19.16
C PHE A 143 -5.16 15.16 20.55
N ALA A 144 -5.00 14.40 21.63
CA ALA A 144 -4.96 14.94 22.99
C ALA A 144 -3.62 15.62 23.32
N VAL A 145 -2.59 15.40 22.51
CA VAL A 145 -1.27 16.03 22.62
C VAL A 145 -0.97 16.86 21.37
N PRO A 146 -0.19 17.96 21.49
CA PRO A 146 0.25 18.70 20.32
C PRO A 146 1.00 17.81 19.32
N PRO A 147 0.86 18.04 18.01
CA PRO A 147 1.59 17.28 17.00
C PRO A 147 3.10 17.43 17.21
N ASN A 148 3.83 16.37 16.93
CA ASN A 148 5.28 16.43 16.91
C ASN A 148 5.76 16.28 15.46
N PRO A 149 6.10 17.38 14.77
CA PRO A 149 6.55 17.35 13.39
C PRO A 149 8.04 17.04 13.24
N SER A 150 8.78 16.80 14.34
CA SER A 150 10.19 16.47 14.26
C SER A 150 10.39 15.23 13.40
N LYS A 151 11.32 15.34 12.46
CA LYS A 151 11.67 14.28 11.51
C LYS A 151 12.04 13.00 12.30
N PRO A 152 11.46 11.84 11.94
CA PRO A 152 11.91 10.57 12.50
C PRO A 152 13.41 10.40 12.25
N ASN A 153 14.12 9.76 13.17
CA ASN A 153 15.52 9.42 12.94
C ASN A 153 15.61 8.45 11.76
N SER A 154 16.03 8.94 10.60
CA SER A 154 16.16 8.17 9.37
C SER A 154 17.58 7.64 9.17
N SER A 155 18.39 7.53 10.23
CA SER A 155 19.78 7.04 10.15
C SER A 155 19.91 5.55 9.79
N PHE A 156 18.84 4.90 9.33
CA PHE A 156 18.94 3.63 8.64
C PHE A 156 19.65 3.89 7.31
N GLY A 157 20.86 3.34 7.18
CA GLY A 157 21.79 3.63 6.09
C GLY A 157 21.09 3.70 4.74
N THR A 158 21.18 4.85 4.09
CA THR A 158 20.81 5.03 2.70
C THR A 158 21.97 4.58 1.81
N ASP A 159 22.55 3.42 2.10
CA ASP A 159 23.34 2.76 1.07
C ASP A 159 22.32 2.47 -0.03
N ALA A 160 22.44 3.23 -1.12
CA ALA A 160 21.59 3.07 -2.29
C ALA A 160 21.49 1.56 -2.55
N PHE A 161 20.27 1.01 -2.51
CA PHE A 161 20.04 -0.34 -2.99
C PHE A 161 20.50 -0.35 -4.46
N SER A 162 21.75 -0.74 -4.68
CA SER A 162 22.26 -1.05 -6.00
C SER A 162 21.61 -2.38 -6.33
N LEU A 163 20.57 -2.33 -7.17
CA LEU A 163 20.12 -3.51 -7.90
C LEU A 163 21.26 -3.87 -8.86
N SER A 164 22.29 -4.54 -8.35
CA SER A 164 23.35 -5.12 -9.17
C SER A 164 22.79 -6.40 -9.76
N GLY A 165 22.03 -6.25 -10.85
CA GLY A 165 21.43 -7.38 -11.54
C GLY A 165 20.30 -6.95 -12.46
N CYS A 166 20.43 -7.29 -13.74
CA CYS A 166 19.32 -7.30 -14.66
C CYS A 166 18.35 -8.39 -14.18
N VAL A 167 17.24 -8.03 -13.56
CA VAL A 167 16.14 -8.99 -13.38
C VAL A 167 15.52 -9.20 -14.75
N CYS A 168 15.79 -10.36 -15.36
CA CYS A 168 15.16 -10.77 -16.60
C CYS A 168 13.64 -10.62 -16.46
N ALA A 169 13.05 -9.80 -17.33
CA ALA A 169 11.62 -9.53 -17.42
C ALA A 169 10.84 -10.74 -17.98
N GLU A 170 11.18 -11.96 -17.58
CA GLU A 170 10.65 -13.19 -18.19
C GLU A 170 9.31 -13.64 -17.59
N TYR A 171 8.85 -12.98 -16.52
CA TYR A 171 7.53 -13.23 -15.91
C TYR A 171 6.57 -12.05 -15.96
N ALA A 172 6.84 -11.05 -16.82
CA ALA A 172 5.95 -9.89 -17.04
C ALA A 172 5.02 -10.05 -18.25
N GLY A 173 4.62 -11.29 -18.59
CA GLY A 173 3.60 -11.55 -19.62
C GLY A 173 3.90 -11.02 -21.03
N ALA A 174 5.11 -10.53 -21.30
CA ALA A 174 5.53 -10.07 -22.61
C ALA A 174 5.83 -11.29 -23.50
N ARG A 175 4.80 -11.78 -24.20
CA ARG A 175 5.01 -12.66 -25.35
C ARG A 175 5.81 -11.86 -26.39
N ASN A 176 7.05 -12.29 -26.59
CA ASN A 176 8.06 -11.79 -27.53
C ASN A 176 8.87 -10.57 -27.07
N GLY A 177 10.19 -10.76 -27.09
CA GLY A 177 11.22 -9.88 -26.59
C GLY A 177 11.14 -8.42 -27.06
N SER A 178 11.21 -7.52 -26.07
CA SER A 178 11.96 -6.25 -26.07
C SER A 178 11.43 -5.37 -24.92
N ALA A 179 11.70 -5.77 -23.68
CA ALA A 179 11.48 -4.86 -22.55
C ALA A 179 12.58 -3.79 -22.58
N ARG A 180 12.22 -2.53 -22.86
CA ARG A 180 13.15 -1.40 -22.70
C ARG A 180 13.59 -1.32 -21.25
N ALA A 181 14.90 -1.36 -21.01
CA ALA A 181 15.47 -1.00 -19.73
C ALA A 181 15.00 0.41 -19.35
N PHE A 182 14.35 0.53 -18.20
CA PHE A 182 14.10 1.85 -17.63
C PHE A 182 15.46 2.39 -17.16
N PRO A 183 15.89 3.58 -17.62
CA PRO A 183 17.14 4.16 -17.15
C PRO A 183 17.04 4.35 -15.63
N ALA A 184 18.08 3.93 -14.91
CA ALA A 184 18.24 4.28 -13.51
C ALA A 184 18.16 5.81 -13.41
N GLY A 185 17.24 6.31 -12.59
CA GLY A 185 17.13 7.75 -12.31
C GLY A 185 18.45 8.28 -11.75
N PRO A 186 18.76 9.58 -11.95
CA PRO A 186 20.04 10.13 -11.55
C PRO A 186 20.27 10.00 -10.04
N VAL A 187 21.43 9.47 -9.65
CA VAL A 187 21.93 9.43 -8.28
C VAL A 187 22.44 10.82 -7.92
N MET A 188 21.89 11.45 -6.87
CA MET A 188 22.48 12.67 -6.31
C MET A 188 23.78 12.31 -5.58
N SER A 189 24.92 12.46 -6.26
CA SER A 189 26.20 12.69 -5.60
C SER A 189 26.45 14.21 -5.54
N LYS A 190 27.09 14.66 -4.46
CA LYS A 190 27.36 16.07 -4.21
C LYS A 190 28.10 16.71 -5.40
N GLY A 191 27.42 17.60 -6.12
CA GLY A 191 28.02 18.55 -7.03
C GLY A 191 28.36 18.00 -8.43
N ARG A 192 27.69 18.60 -9.44
CA ARG A 192 27.99 18.57 -10.87
C ARG A 192 27.45 17.34 -11.65
N PHE A 193 26.46 17.63 -12.50
CA PHE A 193 25.82 16.72 -13.45
C PHE A 193 26.82 16.28 -14.52
N LYS A 194 27.04 14.96 -14.68
CA LYS A 194 27.76 14.41 -15.84
C LYS A 194 26.98 13.19 -16.33
N VAL A 195 26.54 13.22 -17.58
CA VAL A 195 25.88 12.11 -18.28
C VAL A 195 26.96 11.42 -19.12
N GLU A 196 27.25 10.16 -18.84
CA GLU A 196 28.08 9.30 -19.70
C GLU A 196 27.16 8.19 -20.26
N PRO A 197 27.07 8.00 -21.59
CA PRO A 197 26.23 6.97 -22.18
C PRO A 197 26.96 5.62 -22.19
N GLY A 198 26.40 4.62 -21.51
CA GLY A 198 26.86 3.23 -21.58
C GLY A 198 25.73 2.30 -22.01
N THR A 199 25.83 1.70 -23.19
CA THR A 199 25.01 0.57 -23.63
C THR A 199 25.56 -0.71 -23.01
N ALA A 200 24.79 -1.40 -22.18
CA ALA A 200 25.14 -2.73 -21.68
C ALA A 200 24.53 -3.79 -22.61
N ASP A 201 25.40 -4.48 -23.34
CA ASP A 201 25.06 -5.61 -24.20
C ASP A 201 24.99 -6.89 -23.35
N CYS A 202 23.86 -7.60 -23.37
CA CYS A 202 23.64 -8.83 -22.60
C CYS A 202 23.76 -10.04 -23.53
N HIS A 203 24.98 -10.53 -23.75
CA HIS A 203 25.18 -11.83 -24.40
C HIS A 203 25.13 -12.96 -23.38
N ARG A 204 24.34 -13.99 -23.71
CA ARG A 204 24.24 -15.27 -23.02
C ARG A 204 25.52 -16.06 -23.31
N SER A 205 26.35 -16.30 -22.30
CA SER A 205 27.42 -17.30 -22.35
C SER A 205 26.82 -18.67 -22.07
N ASP A 206 27.06 -19.62 -22.98
CA ASP A 206 26.65 -21.03 -22.91
C ASP A 206 27.16 -21.76 -21.65
#